data_AF-A0A497Q6T7-F1
#
_entry.id   AF-A0A497Q6T7-F1
#
_cell.length_a   1.000
_cell.length_b   1.000
_cell.length_c   1.000
_cell.angle_alpha   90.00
_cell.angle_beta   90.00
_cell.angle_gamma   90.00
#
_symmetry.space_group_name_H-M   'P 1'
#
loop_
_entity.id
_entity.type
_entity.pdbx_description
1 polymer ?
#
loop_
_entity_poly.entity_id
_entity_poly.type
_entity_poly.pdbx_seq_one_letter_code
_entity_poly.pdbx_strand_id
1 'polypeptide(L)'
;MSNAKFVIVKFYFHELSFIKSSIYHLSMVTYYYRRGYVLETDIMKELEKRGYYVIRSAGSHRLCDLIAIPNKNMLDNKPLCIQCKKTTKPNQLPKISRKELEMLKKLEKEYNVKVLLGLRYRFKGRWITELVTPDEYLAKKAKLKNKKVKN
;
A
#
# COMPACT_ATOMS: atom_id res chain seq x y z
N MET A 1 -37.12 1.26 -8.64
CA MET A 1 -36.78 0.80 -7.28
C MET A 1 -35.71 -0.29 -7.42
N SER A 2 -34.44 -0.01 -7.14
CA SER A 2 -33.37 -1.03 -7.22
C SER A 2 -33.04 -1.56 -5.83
N ASN A 3 -33.12 -2.89 -5.70
CA ASN A 3 -32.85 -3.63 -4.47
C ASN A 3 -31.34 -3.73 -4.24
N ALA A 4 -30.82 -3.07 -3.21
CA ALA A 4 -29.46 -3.26 -2.73
C ALA A 4 -29.36 -4.57 -1.92
N LYS A 5 -28.55 -5.52 -2.38
CA LYS A 5 -28.21 -6.74 -1.63
C LYS A 5 -27.07 -6.44 -0.66
N PHE A 6 -27.32 -6.58 0.64
CA PHE A 6 -26.29 -6.51 1.67
C PHE A 6 -25.54 -7.85 1.77
N VAL A 7 -24.21 -7.80 1.79
CA VAL A 7 -23.35 -8.96 2.06
C VAL A 7 -22.78 -8.81 3.46
N ILE A 8 -23.15 -9.71 4.37
CA ILE A 8 -22.62 -9.78 5.73
C ILE A 8 -21.45 -10.78 5.74
N VAL A 9 -20.25 -10.33 6.15
CA VAL A 9 -19.08 -11.19 6.31
C VAL A 9 -18.85 -11.44 7.81
N LYS A 10 -18.97 -12.69 8.25
CA LYS A 10 -18.61 -13.15 9.61
C LYS A 10 -17.14 -13.57 9.66
N PHE A 11 -16.44 -13.24 10.76
CA PHE A 11 -15.07 -13.72 11.05
C PHE A 11 -15.09 -14.65 12.27
N TYR A 12 -14.35 -15.76 12.20
CA TYR A 12 -14.10 -16.71 13.30
C TYR A 12 -12.65 -16.62 13.78
N PHE A 13 -12.43 -16.75 15.10
CA PHE A 13 -11.12 -16.76 15.76
C PHE A 13 -10.96 -18.08 16.55
N HIS A 14 -9.76 -18.68 16.55
CA HIS A 14 -9.43 -19.83 17.40
C HIS A 14 -7.99 -19.71 17.97
N GLU A 15 -7.86 -20.03 19.27
CA GLU A 15 -6.70 -19.93 20.20
C GLU A 15 -5.45 -20.75 19.80
N LEU A 16 -4.18 -20.31 19.98
CA LEU A 16 -3.32 -20.08 21.18
C LEU A 16 -2.66 -21.36 21.79
N SER A 17 -1.58 -21.87 21.15
CA SER A 17 -0.54 -22.70 21.83
C SER A 17 0.71 -22.98 20.94
N PHE A 18 1.64 -22.03 20.79
CA PHE A 18 2.96 -22.30 20.16
C PHE A 18 4.06 -21.32 20.63
N ILE A 19 4.23 -21.21 21.96
CA ILE A 19 5.07 -20.19 22.60
C ILE A 19 6.34 -20.85 23.14
N LYS A 20 7.43 -20.91 22.35
CA LYS A 20 8.83 -20.87 22.85
C LYS A 20 9.87 -20.85 21.72
N SER A 21 9.70 -21.66 20.66
CA SER A 21 10.58 -21.60 19.46
C SER A 21 10.37 -20.31 18.62
N SER A 22 9.18 -19.70 18.74
CA SER A 22 8.78 -18.50 18.01
C SER A 22 9.52 -17.22 18.43
N ILE A 23 10.20 -17.17 19.59
CA ILE A 23 10.70 -15.89 20.16
C ILE A 23 11.90 -15.32 19.37
N TYR A 24 12.84 -16.16 18.92
CA TYR A 24 13.98 -15.71 18.09
C TYR A 24 13.58 -15.46 16.63
N HIS A 25 12.59 -16.19 16.12
CA HIS A 25 11.98 -15.89 14.83
C HIS A 25 11.15 -14.58 14.90
N LEU A 26 10.46 -14.32 16.01
CA LEU A 26 9.69 -13.09 16.24
C LEU A 26 10.59 -11.86 16.33
N SER A 27 11.78 -11.93 16.95
CA SER A 27 12.66 -10.75 17.06
C SER A 27 13.18 -10.28 15.69
N MET A 28 13.48 -11.22 14.80
CA MET A 28 13.86 -10.91 13.41
C MET A 28 12.64 -10.44 12.57
N VAL A 29 11.48 -11.09 12.74
CA VAL A 29 10.22 -10.72 12.05
C VAL A 29 9.71 -9.34 12.48
N THR A 30 9.76 -9.00 13.78
CA THR A 30 9.32 -7.70 14.30
C THR A 30 10.18 -6.55 13.78
N TYR A 31 11.48 -6.74 13.60
CA TYR A 31 12.36 -5.72 13.04
C TYR A 31 12.02 -5.38 11.57
N TYR A 32 11.72 -6.40 10.76
CA TYR A 32 11.25 -6.20 9.39
C TYR A 32 9.83 -5.63 9.34
N TYR A 33 8.91 -6.13 10.18
CA TYR A 33 7.55 -5.60 10.33
C TYR A 33 7.55 -4.11 10.70
N ARG A 34 8.41 -3.69 11.63
CA ARG A 34 8.53 -2.28 12.06
C ARG A 34 8.84 -1.34 10.89
N ARG A 35 9.59 -1.79 9.87
CA ARG A 35 10.08 -0.92 8.80
C ARG A 35 9.05 -0.64 7.70
N GLY A 36 8.15 -1.58 7.40
CA GLY A 36 7.00 -1.37 6.51
C GLY A 36 5.87 -0.63 7.23
N TYR A 37 5.64 -1.02 8.48
CA TYR A 37 4.61 -0.47 9.35
C TYR A 37 4.67 1.06 9.51
N VAL A 38 5.87 1.67 9.60
CA VAL A 38 5.97 3.14 9.70
C VAL A 38 5.45 3.83 8.44
N LEU A 39 5.74 3.31 7.24
CA LEU A 39 5.21 3.89 6.00
C LEU A 39 3.69 3.75 5.93
N GLU A 40 3.19 2.55 6.23
CA GLU A 40 1.74 2.27 6.27
C GLU A 40 1.03 3.22 7.25
N THR A 41 1.59 3.38 8.46
CA THR A 41 1.02 4.23 9.51
C THR A 41 1.05 5.71 9.12
N ASP A 42 2.12 6.19 8.51
CA ASP A 42 2.22 7.59 8.07
C ASP A 42 1.19 7.91 6.98
N ILE A 43 1.03 7.01 6.01
CA ILE A 43 0.03 7.15 4.94
C ILE A 43 -1.39 7.06 5.51
N MET A 44 -1.63 6.10 6.42
CA MET A 44 -2.91 5.94 7.11
C MET A 44 -3.31 7.23 7.82
N LYS A 45 -2.45 7.78 8.68
CA LYS A 45 -2.74 9.03 9.41
C LYS A 45 -3.01 10.21 8.48
N GLU A 46 -2.27 10.30 7.38
CA GLU A 46 -2.47 11.37 6.40
C GLU A 46 -3.82 11.24 5.68
N LEU A 47 -4.22 10.02 5.32
CA LEU A 47 -5.52 9.78 4.70
C LEU A 47 -6.67 10.00 5.70
N GLU A 48 -6.51 9.59 6.96
CA GLU A 48 -7.48 9.84 8.03
C GLU A 48 -7.71 11.34 8.26
N LYS A 49 -6.64 12.14 8.29
CA LYS A 49 -6.74 13.61 8.35
C LYS A 49 -7.51 14.22 7.19
N ARG A 50 -7.45 13.58 6.02
CA ARG A 50 -8.21 13.97 4.82
C ARG A 50 -9.65 13.47 4.81
N GLY A 51 -10.09 12.81 5.89
CA GLY A 51 -11.46 12.36 6.08
C GLY A 51 -11.74 10.94 5.57
N TYR A 52 -10.71 10.14 5.27
CA TYR A 52 -10.91 8.73 4.95
C TYR A 52 -10.98 7.86 6.22
N TYR A 53 -11.77 6.80 6.18
CA TYR A 53 -11.63 5.69 7.13
C TYR A 53 -10.68 4.65 6.54
N VAL A 54 -9.57 4.34 7.21
CA VAL A 54 -8.50 3.53 6.64
C VAL A 54 -8.40 2.18 7.33
N ILE A 55 -8.40 1.11 6.52
CA ILE A 55 -8.25 -0.27 6.95
C ILE A 55 -6.89 -0.78 6.46
N ARG A 56 -6.14 -1.43 7.36
CA ARG A 56 -4.86 -2.07 7.03
C ARG A 56 -5.04 -3.57 6.88
N SER A 57 -4.55 -4.14 5.78
CA SER A 57 -4.63 -5.58 5.51
C SER A 57 -3.85 -6.37 6.58
N ALA A 58 -4.49 -7.41 7.14
CA ALA A 58 -3.83 -8.33 8.06
C ALA A 58 -2.97 -9.33 7.27
N GLY A 59 -1.65 -9.36 7.56
CA GLY A 59 -0.67 -10.14 6.82
C GLY A 59 -0.43 -9.58 5.41
N SER A 60 0.80 -9.17 5.11
CA SER A 60 1.20 -8.53 3.84
C SER A 60 1.21 -9.46 2.62
N HIS A 61 0.33 -10.47 2.59
CA HIS A 61 0.14 -11.40 1.48
C HIS A 61 -0.91 -10.92 0.47
N ARG A 62 -1.55 -9.77 0.74
CA ARG A 62 -2.59 -9.21 -0.11
C ARG A 62 -2.03 -8.18 -1.10
N LEU A 63 -2.81 -7.90 -2.14
CA LEU A 63 -2.42 -7.02 -3.24
C LEU A 63 -2.31 -5.54 -2.83
N CYS A 64 -3.01 -5.14 -1.77
CA CYS A 64 -2.95 -3.79 -1.21
C CYS A 64 -2.76 -3.85 0.30
N ASP A 65 -1.90 -2.98 0.81
CA ASP A 65 -1.60 -2.88 2.25
C ASP A 65 -2.67 -2.05 2.98
N LEU A 66 -3.22 -1.02 2.34
CA LEU A 66 -4.25 -0.14 2.90
C LEU A 66 -5.45 -0.01 1.96
N ILE A 67 -6.63 0.11 2.56
CA ILE A 67 -7.87 0.48 1.89
C ILE A 67 -8.40 1.73 2.59
N ALA A 68 -8.59 2.83 1.87
CA ALA A 68 -9.12 4.07 2.41
C ALA A 68 -10.52 4.33 1.83
N ILE A 69 -11.51 4.38 2.72
CA ILE A 69 -12.92 4.55 2.37
C ILE A 69 -13.26 6.04 2.56
N PRO A 70 -13.72 6.75 1.52
CA PRO A 70 -14.12 8.14 1.63
C PRO A 70 -15.32 8.28 2.56
N ASN A 71 -15.36 9.37 3.33
CA ASN A 71 -16.55 9.66 4.13
C ASN A 71 -17.71 10.16 3.24
N LYS A 72 -18.89 10.30 3.86
CA LYS A 72 -20.12 10.73 3.18
C LYS A 72 -20.07 12.12 2.52
N ASN A 73 -19.11 12.97 2.86
CA ASN A 73 -18.94 14.31 2.27
C ASN A 73 -18.03 14.27 1.03
N MET A 74 -17.51 13.10 0.67
CA MET A 74 -16.59 12.87 -0.46
C MET A 74 -17.25 11.96 -1.50
N LEU A 75 -18.52 12.24 -1.84
CA LEU A 75 -19.40 11.35 -2.60
C LEU A 75 -18.86 10.96 -3.98
N ASP A 76 -18.10 11.85 -4.62
CA ASP A 76 -17.51 11.59 -5.95
C ASP A 76 -16.18 10.82 -5.89
N ASN A 77 -15.64 10.63 -4.68
CA ASN A 77 -14.37 9.93 -4.52
C ASN A 77 -14.61 8.42 -4.46
N LYS A 78 -13.82 7.68 -5.24
CA LYS A 78 -13.75 6.22 -5.14
C LYS A 78 -12.97 5.82 -3.88
N PRO A 79 -13.23 4.64 -3.29
CA PRO A 79 -12.32 4.04 -2.34
C PRO A 79 -10.91 3.93 -2.92
N LEU A 80 -9.90 4.15 -2.08
CA LEU A 80 -8.50 4.05 -2.48
C LEU A 80 -7.94 2.71 -2.04
N CYS A 81 -7.27 2.01 -2.94
CA CYS A 81 -6.50 0.82 -2.62
C CYS A 81 -5.01 1.15 -2.78
N ILE A 82 -4.26 1.11 -1.68
CA ILE A 82 -2.87 1.57 -1.63
C ILE A 82 -1.93 0.40 -1.39
N GLN A 83 -0.96 0.24 -2.29
CA GLN A 83 0.17 -0.68 -2.12
C GLN A 83 1.42 0.10 -1.71
N CYS A 84 1.97 -0.21 -0.54
CA CYS A 84 3.09 0.50 0.06
C CYS A 84 4.42 -0.18 -0.30
N LYS A 85 5.37 0.60 -0.81
CA LYS A 85 6.70 0.12 -1.18
C LYS A 85 7.77 1.10 -0.73
N LYS A 86 8.82 0.54 -0.15
CA LYS A 86 9.95 1.28 0.42
C LYS A 86 11.26 0.78 -0.16
N THR A 87 12.20 1.68 -0.36
CA THR A 87 13.61 1.34 -0.58
C THR A 87 14.52 2.29 0.19
N THR A 88 15.64 1.76 0.69
CA THR A 88 16.72 2.55 1.28
C THR A 88 17.82 2.87 0.27
N LYS A 89 17.77 2.26 -0.93
CA LYS A 89 18.79 2.48 -1.98
C LYS A 89 18.70 3.91 -2.49
N PRO A 90 19.80 4.69 -2.45
CA PRO A 90 19.77 6.08 -2.84
C PRO A 90 19.50 6.23 -4.34
N ASN A 91 18.75 7.27 -4.70
CA ASN A 91 18.43 7.65 -6.07
C ASN A 91 17.74 6.52 -6.88
N GLN A 92 16.95 5.68 -6.20
CA GLN A 92 16.17 4.60 -6.81
C GLN A 92 14.75 4.63 -6.28
N LEU A 93 13.78 4.39 -7.17
CA LEU A 93 12.40 4.13 -6.78
C LEU A 93 12.27 2.71 -6.20
N PRO A 94 11.31 2.47 -5.29
CA PRO A 94 10.97 1.13 -4.84
C PRO A 94 10.63 0.24 -6.03
N LYS A 95 11.11 -1.00 -6.02
CA LYS A 95 10.84 -1.95 -7.11
C LYS A 95 9.44 -2.53 -6.95
N ILE A 96 8.70 -2.51 -8.04
CA ILE A 96 7.39 -3.14 -8.19
C ILE A 96 7.45 -3.99 -9.46
N SER A 97 7.01 -5.25 -9.35
CA SER A 97 7.04 -6.17 -10.48
C SER A 97 5.97 -5.81 -11.52
N ARG A 98 6.18 -6.21 -12.77
CA ARG A 98 5.18 -5.99 -13.84
C ARG A 98 3.87 -6.71 -13.53
N LYS A 99 3.95 -7.97 -13.07
CA LYS A 99 2.80 -8.77 -12.66
C LYS A 99 1.99 -8.10 -11.54
N GLU A 100 2.67 -7.55 -10.52
CA GLU A 100 2.01 -6.83 -9.42
C GLU A 100 1.29 -5.57 -9.92
N LEU A 101 1.90 -4.79 -10.82
CA LEU A 101 1.24 -3.64 -11.45
C LEU A 101 0.03 -4.03 -12.29
N GLU A 102 0.12 -5.12 -13.04
CA GLU A 102 -1.00 -5.63 -13.85
C GLU A 102 -2.16 -6.09 -12.96
N MET A 103 -1.86 -6.79 -11.86
CA MET A 103 -2.87 -7.19 -10.87
C MET A 103 -3.53 -5.96 -10.21
N LEU A 104 -2.74 -4.95 -9.83
CA LEU A 104 -3.22 -3.69 -9.28
C LEU A 104 -4.15 -2.96 -10.25
N LYS A 105 -3.76 -2.84 -11.53
CA LYS A 105 -4.61 -2.24 -12.58
C LYS A 105 -5.89 -3.03 -12.82
N LYS A 106 -5.84 -4.36 -12.70
CA LYS A 106 -7.02 -5.22 -12.81
C LYS A 106 -7.99 -4.98 -11.65
N LEU A 107 -7.47 -4.85 -10.42
CA LEU A 107 -8.27 -4.55 -9.23
C LEU A 107 -9.03 -3.21 -9.36
N GLU A 108 -8.39 -2.16 -9.88
CA GLU A 108 -9.05 -0.87 -10.17
C GLU A 108 -10.26 -1.02 -11.11
N LYS A 109 -10.12 -1.84 -12.15
CA LYS A 109 -11.21 -2.11 -13.11
C LYS A 109 -12.34 -2.95 -12.51
N GLU A 110 -12.01 -3.94 -11.69
CA GLU A 110 -12.99 -4.89 -11.14
C GLU A 110 -13.83 -4.30 -10.00
N TYR A 111 -13.25 -3.46 -9.14
CA TYR A 111 -13.88 -3.05 -7.88
C TYR A 111 -14.33 -1.58 -7.83
N ASN A 112 -14.27 -0.85 -8.94
CA ASN A 112 -14.54 0.61 -8.99
C ASN A 112 -13.80 1.39 -7.88
N VAL A 113 -12.56 1.02 -7.65
CA VAL A 113 -11.65 1.66 -6.70
C VAL A 113 -10.56 2.41 -7.45
N LYS A 114 -9.90 3.36 -6.81
CA LYS A 114 -8.70 3.99 -7.35
C LYS A 114 -7.46 3.36 -6.72
N VAL A 115 -6.52 2.91 -7.55
CA VAL A 115 -5.30 2.30 -7.04
C VAL A 115 -4.17 3.31 -6.95
N LEU A 116 -3.47 3.31 -5.81
CA LEU A 116 -2.31 4.15 -5.55
C LEU A 116 -1.13 3.33 -5.05
N LEU A 117 0.06 3.86 -5.27
CA LEU A 117 1.32 3.34 -4.77
C LEU A 117 1.86 4.31 -3.72
N GLY A 118 1.97 3.85 -2.49
CA GLY A 118 2.64 4.56 -1.40
C GLY A 118 4.14 4.33 -1.46
N LEU A 119 4.90 5.31 -1.94
CA LEU A 119 6.34 5.15 -2.16
C LEU A 119 7.14 5.89 -1.10
N ARG A 120 8.12 5.21 -0.50
CA ARG A 120 9.15 5.84 0.34
C ARG A 120 10.55 5.51 -0.15
N TYR A 121 11.32 6.54 -0.48
CA TYR A 121 12.66 6.38 -1.04
C TYR A 121 13.55 7.59 -0.75
N ARG A 122 14.86 7.43 -1.01
CA ARG A 122 15.85 8.51 -0.82
C ARG A 122 16.28 9.05 -2.18
N PHE A 123 16.17 10.37 -2.37
CA PHE A 123 16.58 11.05 -3.60
C PHE A 123 17.41 12.28 -3.26
N LYS A 124 18.60 12.40 -3.85
CA LYS A 124 19.57 13.48 -3.57
C LYS A 124 19.74 13.76 -2.07
N GLY A 125 19.91 12.69 -1.28
CA GLY A 125 20.13 12.77 0.16
C GLY A 125 18.86 12.94 1.02
N ARG A 126 17.69 13.26 0.44
CA ARG A 126 16.43 13.53 1.16
C ARG A 126 15.47 12.34 1.12
N TRP A 127 14.69 12.14 2.19
CA TRP A 127 13.57 11.20 2.18
C TRP A 127 12.37 11.80 1.47
N ILE A 128 11.79 11.02 0.56
CA ILE A 128 10.55 11.35 -0.15
C ILE A 128 9.51 10.31 0.24
N THR A 129 8.31 10.78 0.59
CA THR A 129 7.10 9.96 0.73
C THR A 129 6.04 10.55 -0.19
N GLU A 130 5.48 9.74 -1.07
CA GLU A 130 4.45 10.20 -2.02
C GLU A 130 3.44 9.10 -2.36
N LEU A 131 2.25 9.52 -2.76
CA LEU A 131 1.22 8.66 -3.35
C LEU A 131 1.17 8.95 -4.85
N VAL A 132 1.32 7.91 -5.67
CA VAL A 132 1.29 8.02 -7.13
C VAL A 132 0.42 6.94 -7.74
N THR A 133 -0.13 7.17 -8.93
CA THR A 133 -0.81 6.13 -9.70
C THR A 133 0.20 5.12 -10.28
N PRO A 134 -0.24 3.91 -10.68
CA PRO A 134 0.61 2.97 -11.41
C PRO A 134 1.25 3.57 -12.67
N ASP A 135 0.54 4.44 -13.39
CA ASP A 135 1.04 5.06 -14.62
C ASP A 135 2.07 6.17 -14.34
N GLU A 136 1.84 6.99 -13.31
CA GLU A 136 2.82 7.96 -12.84
C GLU A 136 4.12 7.28 -12.38
N TYR A 137 4.03 6.14 -11.68
CA TYR A 137 5.19 5.35 -11.30
C TYR A 137 5.99 4.87 -12.53
N LEU A 138 5.30 4.36 -13.57
CA LEU A 138 5.94 3.92 -14.80
C LEU A 138 6.64 5.08 -15.52
N ALA A 139 5.98 6.23 -15.63
CA ALA A 139 6.55 7.43 -16.23
C ALA A 139 7.80 7.91 -15.47
N LYS A 140 7.75 7.95 -14.12
CA LYS A 140 8.92 8.29 -13.28
C LYS A 140 10.06 7.30 -13.45
N LYS A 141 9.76 6.00 -13.49
CA LYS A 141 10.75 4.93 -13.69
C LYS A 141 11.46 5.06 -15.05
N ALA A 142 10.72 5.37 -16.11
CA ALA A 142 11.29 5.63 -17.44
C ALA A 142 12.23 6.85 -17.45
N LYS A 143 11.81 7.97 -16.84
CA LYS A 143 12.63 9.18 -16.72
C LYS A 143 13.96 8.93 -16.00
N LEU A 144 13.93 8.17 -14.89
CA LEU A 144 15.15 7.82 -14.15
C LEU A 144 16.08 6.88 -14.93
N LYS A 145 15.52 5.96 -15.73
CA LYS A 145 16.33 5.08 -16.60
C LYS A 145 17.04 5.89 -17.68
N ASN A 146 16.34 6.81 -18.35
CA ASN A 146 16.91 7.65 -19.40
C ASN A 146 18.01 8.57 -18.87
N LYS A 147 17.88 9.09 -17.64
CA LYS A 147 18.90 9.93 -17.01
C LYS A 147 20.19 9.17 -16.65
N LYS A 148 20.09 7.86 -16.39
CA LYS A 148 21.27 7.01 -16.15
C LYS A 148 22.00 6.58 -17.42
N VAL A 149 21.35 6.64 -18.59
CA VAL A 149 21.97 6.31 -19.88
C VAL A 149 22.70 7.51 -20.47
N LYS A 150 22.30 8.74 -20.10
CA LYS A 150 22.92 9.99 -20.56
C LYS A 150 24.12 10.46 -19.70
N ASN A 151 24.40 9.77 -18.60
CA ASN A 151 25.51 10.04 -17.68
C ASN A 151 26.45 8.83 -17.69
#